data_AF-A0A965PHJ4-F1
#
_entry.id   AF-A0A965PHJ4-F1
#
_cell.length_a   1.000
_cell.length_b   1.000
_cell.length_c   1.000
_cell.angle_alpha   90.00
_cell.angle_beta   90.00
_cell.angle_gamma   90.00
#
_symmetry.space_group_name_H-M   'P 1'
#
loop_
_entity.id
_entity.type
_entity.pdbx_description
1 polymer ?
#
loop_
_entity_poly.entity_id
_entity_poly.type
_entity_poly.pdbx_seq_one_letter_code
_entity_poly.pdbx_strand_id
1 'polypeptide(L)'
;MSENTYPFDAPSIDVQFNARPGASTPVIISHRLRKPTLQELSDREKAINLEIVETSNREEQVVTDDEAANCQLWDRLIVSVKGYLGLADWRALTPDEKATMRPGHKRTAIVAMYAGSAQVLGGDDAEISLAMDTWTIRQLVGTDAENPLYTIDHVLREPSEAERAKFKRTASKVSFIRGAKRPRTRIGADLKAYVDLYDALITDIQGGSVADKAFASSDRVQFLAAIDPTWKRLIVQTLMNAIDAALLD
;
A
#
# COMPACT_ATOMS: atom_id res chain seq x y z
N MET A 1 -28.28 -2.19 4.47
CA MET A 1 -27.18 -3.05 3.95
C MET A 1 -26.33 -3.40 5.16
N SER A 2 -26.20 -4.67 5.52
CA SER A 2 -25.27 -5.10 6.57
C SER A 2 -23.87 -4.78 6.08
N GLU A 3 -23.29 -3.67 6.56
CA GLU A 3 -22.00 -3.16 6.14
C GLU A 3 -20.92 -4.23 6.36
N ASN A 4 -20.37 -4.75 5.27
CA ASN A 4 -19.16 -5.55 5.31
C ASN A 4 -18.02 -4.61 5.70
N THR A 5 -17.78 -4.44 7.01
CA THR A 5 -16.71 -3.58 7.52
C THR A 5 -15.36 -4.25 7.35
N TYR A 6 -14.34 -3.47 7.00
CA TYR A 6 -12.99 -3.99 6.84
C TYR A 6 -12.31 -4.22 8.20
N PRO A 7 -11.90 -5.45 8.54
CA PRO A 7 -11.28 -5.74 9.84
C PRO A 7 -9.80 -5.36 9.86
N PHE A 8 -9.49 -4.15 10.35
CA PHE A 8 -8.12 -3.63 10.43
C PHE A 8 -7.22 -4.43 11.37
N ASP A 9 -7.77 -5.20 12.29
CA ASP A 9 -7.03 -6.04 13.23
C ASP A 9 -7.03 -7.53 12.85
N ALA A 10 -7.58 -7.89 11.67
CA ALA A 10 -7.48 -9.25 11.17
C ALA A 10 -6.02 -9.73 11.20
N PRO A 11 -5.72 -10.92 11.77
CA PRO A 11 -4.35 -11.35 12.03
C PRO A 11 -3.58 -11.66 10.74
N SER A 12 -4.30 -11.92 9.65
CA SER A 12 -3.75 -12.23 8.35
C SER A 12 -4.63 -11.73 7.23
N ILE A 13 -4.03 -11.62 6.05
CA ILE A 13 -4.69 -11.28 4.79
C ILE A 13 -4.59 -12.51 3.89
N ASP A 14 -5.74 -12.95 3.40
CA ASP A 14 -5.82 -14.03 2.42
C ASP A 14 -5.89 -13.41 1.03
N VAL A 15 -4.93 -13.75 0.18
CA VAL A 15 -4.88 -13.29 -1.21
C VAL A 15 -5.06 -14.47 -2.15
N GLN A 16 -5.70 -14.23 -3.28
CA GLN A 16 -6.01 -15.24 -4.28
C GLN A 16 -5.67 -14.71 -5.67
N PHE A 17 -5.02 -15.52 -6.48
CA PHE A 17 -4.69 -15.16 -7.86
C PHE A 17 -4.54 -16.40 -8.75
N ASN A 18 -4.66 -16.20 -10.06
CA ASN A 18 -4.42 -17.25 -11.04
C ASN A 18 -2.91 -17.48 -11.21
N ALA A 19 -2.43 -18.66 -10.80
CA ALA A 19 -1.03 -19.06 -10.92
C ALA A 19 -0.58 -19.28 -12.37
N ARG A 20 -1.54 -19.41 -13.30
CA ARG A 20 -1.28 -19.67 -14.73
C ARG A 20 -2.17 -18.79 -15.60
N PRO A 21 -1.86 -17.49 -15.74
CA PRO A 21 -2.71 -16.53 -16.47
C PRO A 21 -2.88 -16.79 -17.97
N GLY A 22 -2.20 -17.78 -18.55
CA GLY A 22 -2.38 -18.22 -19.95
C GLY A 22 -2.96 -19.63 -20.12
N ALA A 23 -3.35 -20.31 -19.03
CA ALA A 23 -3.95 -21.64 -19.14
C ALA A 23 -5.43 -21.55 -19.53
N SER A 24 -5.92 -22.54 -20.29
CA SER A 24 -7.34 -22.65 -20.67
C SER A 24 -8.28 -22.78 -19.47
N THR A 25 -7.77 -23.32 -18.36
CA THR A 25 -8.46 -23.37 -17.08
C THR A 25 -7.65 -22.61 -16.04
N PRO A 26 -8.24 -21.59 -15.38
CA PRO A 26 -7.57 -20.87 -14.31
C PRO A 26 -7.14 -21.80 -13.18
N VAL A 27 -5.88 -21.71 -12.76
CA VAL A 27 -5.37 -22.45 -11.60
C VAL A 27 -5.27 -21.46 -10.46
N ILE A 28 -6.31 -21.41 -9.64
CA ILE A 28 -6.39 -20.44 -8.58
C ILE A 28 -5.72 -20.97 -7.31
N ILE A 29 -4.75 -20.21 -6.82
CA ILE A 29 -4.04 -20.49 -5.58
C ILE A 29 -4.31 -19.38 -4.57
N SER A 30 -4.11 -19.67 -3.29
CA SER A 30 -4.21 -18.67 -2.24
C SER A 30 -3.04 -18.70 -1.29
N HIS A 31 -2.69 -17.52 -0.79
CA HIS A 31 -1.67 -17.31 0.21
C HIS A 31 -2.28 -16.58 1.40
N ARG A 32 -2.00 -17.06 2.61
CA ARG A 32 -2.32 -16.38 3.86
C ARG A 32 -1.07 -15.72 4.39
N LEU A 33 -1.09 -14.40 4.48
CA LEU A 33 0.04 -13.57 4.87
C LEU A 33 -0.29 -12.90 6.20
N ARG A 34 0.61 -12.93 7.19
CA ARG A 34 0.44 -12.04 8.35
C ARG A 34 0.62 -10.59 7.92
N LYS A 35 0.07 -9.66 8.70
CA LYS A 35 0.33 -8.23 8.48
C LYS A 35 1.81 -7.91 8.68
N PRO A 36 2.43 -7.12 7.80
CA PRO A 36 3.79 -6.66 7.97
C PRO A 36 3.88 -5.58 9.03
N THR A 37 5.04 -5.49 9.67
CA THR A 37 5.37 -4.35 10.51
C THR A 37 5.86 -3.17 9.66
N LEU A 38 5.79 -1.95 10.22
CA LEU A 38 6.37 -0.77 9.57
C LEU A 38 7.85 -0.98 9.21
N GLN A 39 8.63 -1.58 10.11
CA GLN A 39 10.06 -1.84 9.85
C GLN A 39 10.26 -2.77 8.66
N GLU A 40 9.46 -3.83 8.52
CA GLU A 40 9.57 -4.76 7.39
C GLU A 40 9.20 -4.11 6.06
N LEU A 41 8.22 -3.20 6.06
CA LEU A 41 7.87 -2.41 4.88
C LEU A 41 8.95 -1.39 4.54
N SER A 42 9.52 -0.72 5.54
CA SER A 42 10.66 0.19 5.33
C SER A 42 11.91 -0.55 4.82
N ASP A 43 12.17 -1.76 5.30
CA ASP A 43 13.25 -2.61 4.78
C ASP A 43 13.00 -2.98 3.32
N ARG A 44 11.75 -3.35 2.98
CA ARG A 44 11.35 -3.62 1.60
C ARG A 44 11.57 -2.38 0.72
N GLU A 45 11.14 -1.19 1.15
CA GLU A 45 11.34 0.03 0.37
C GLU A 45 12.82 0.34 0.10
N LYS A 46 13.69 0.16 1.10
CA LYS A 46 15.13 0.33 0.93
C LYS A 46 15.75 -0.70 -0.01
N ALA A 47 15.17 -1.89 -0.09
CA ALA A 47 15.61 -2.97 -0.97
C ALA A 47 15.11 -2.83 -2.41
N ILE A 48 14.05 -2.03 -2.65
CA ILE A 48 13.59 -1.71 -4.00
C ILE A 48 14.60 -0.79 -4.67
N ASN A 49 15.10 -1.20 -5.83
CA ASN A 49 15.95 -0.36 -6.64
C ASN A 49 15.09 0.46 -7.59
N LEU A 50 14.81 1.70 -7.23
CA LEU A 50 14.23 2.70 -8.13
C LEU A 50 15.33 3.67 -8.56
N GLU A 51 15.69 3.62 -9.83
CA GLU A 51 16.82 4.36 -10.36
C GLU A 51 16.47 5.11 -11.64
N ILE A 52 16.93 6.35 -11.73
CA ILE A 52 16.95 7.12 -12.97
C ILE A 52 18.32 6.94 -13.60
N VAL A 53 18.34 6.39 -14.81
CA VAL A 53 19.55 6.08 -15.58
C VAL A 53 19.57 6.93 -16.84
N GLU A 54 20.63 7.72 -17.03
CA GLU A 54 20.85 8.45 -18.27
C GLU A 54 21.18 7.46 -19.41
N THR A 55 20.27 7.31 -20.37
CA THR A 55 20.44 6.44 -21.55
C THR A 55 21.16 7.18 -22.68
N SER A 56 20.98 8.49 -22.78
CA SER A 56 21.71 9.40 -23.67
C SER A 56 21.70 10.84 -23.12
N ASN A 57 22.42 11.78 -23.74
CA ASN A 57 22.52 13.19 -23.30
C ASN A 57 21.16 13.94 -23.19
N ARG A 58 20.04 13.33 -23.59
CA ARG A 58 18.68 13.88 -23.47
C ARG A 58 17.63 12.86 -23.04
N GLU A 59 18.04 11.64 -22.69
CA GLU A 59 17.10 10.58 -22.35
C GLU A 59 17.47 9.98 -21.00
N GLU A 60 16.46 9.91 -20.14
CA GLU A 60 16.52 9.26 -18.84
C GLU A 60 15.51 8.12 -18.84
N GLN A 61 15.92 6.98 -18.31
CA GLN A 61 15.06 5.82 -18.12
C GLN A 61 14.89 5.56 -16.63
N VAL A 62 13.63 5.41 -16.20
CA VAL A 62 13.32 4.89 -14.86
C VAL A 62 13.41 3.37 -14.90
N VAL A 63 14.32 2.82 -14.11
CA VAL A 63 14.50 1.38 -13.91
C VAL A 63 14.03 1.04 -12.50
N THR A 64 13.04 0.17 -12.40
CA THR A 64 12.51 -0.33 -11.13
C THR A 64 12.70 -1.85 -11.07
N ASP A 65 13.41 -2.31 -10.05
CA ASP A 65 13.47 -3.74 -9.69
C ASP A 65 12.98 -3.92 -8.25
N ASP A 66 11.83 -4.57 -8.12
CA ASP A 66 11.14 -4.83 -6.84
C ASP A 66 10.97 -6.32 -6.53
N GLU A 67 11.35 -7.24 -7.44
CA GLU A 67 10.99 -8.65 -7.32
C GLU A 67 11.68 -9.28 -6.11
N ALA A 68 12.98 -9.04 -5.95
CA ALA A 68 13.75 -9.56 -4.82
C ALA A 68 13.21 -9.02 -3.48
N ALA A 69 12.90 -7.72 -3.41
CA ALA A 69 12.36 -7.09 -2.21
C ALA A 69 10.97 -7.65 -1.84
N ASN A 70 10.11 -7.88 -2.83
CA ASN A 70 8.81 -8.52 -2.64
C ASN A 70 8.95 -9.99 -2.20
N CYS A 71 9.88 -10.75 -2.79
CA CYS A 71 10.13 -12.15 -2.39
C CYS A 71 10.62 -12.24 -0.95
N GLN A 72 11.55 -11.38 -0.54
CA GLN A 72 12.05 -11.32 0.83
C GLN A 72 10.95 -10.96 1.82
N LEU A 73 10.09 -9.99 1.50
CA LEU A 73 8.94 -9.67 2.34
C LEU A 73 8.00 -10.89 2.45
N TRP A 74 7.66 -11.53 1.33
CA TRP A 74 6.82 -12.72 1.32
C TRP A 74 7.36 -13.83 2.22
N ASP A 75 8.67 -14.11 2.19
CA ASP A 75 9.29 -15.14 3.02
C ASP A 75 9.10 -14.87 4.52
N ARG A 76 9.08 -13.59 4.92
CA ARG A 76 8.80 -13.15 6.30
C ARG A 76 7.32 -13.25 6.67
N LEU A 77 6.40 -12.98 5.72
CA LEU A 77 4.97 -12.85 5.99
C LEU A 77 4.16 -14.14 5.82
N ILE A 78 4.64 -15.10 5.02
CA ILE A 78 3.84 -16.27 4.66
C ILE A 78 3.54 -17.17 5.86
N VAL A 79 2.24 -17.39 6.08
CA VAL A 79 1.70 -18.30 7.12
C VAL A 79 1.36 -19.64 6.51
N SER A 80 0.54 -19.65 5.46
CA SER A 80 0.09 -20.87 4.78
C SER A 80 -0.32 -20.62 3.34
N VAL A 81 -0.42 -21.70 2.56
CA VAL A 81 -0.92 -21.69 1.18
C VAL A 81 -1.99 -22.75 0.97
N LYS A 82 -2.81 -22.59 -0.07
CA LYS A 82 -3.76 -23.59 -0.57
C LYS A 82 -3.91 -23.51 -2.10
N GLY A 83 -4.44 -24.56 -2.71
CA GLY A 83 -4.74 -24.64 -4.15
C GLY A 83 -3.57 -25.13 -5.02
N TYR A 84 -2.41 -25.43 -4.44
CA TYR A 84 -1.32 -26.08 -5.16
C TYR A 84 -1.59 -27.59 -5.32
N LEU A 85 -0.88 -28.24 -6.26
CA LEU A 85 -1.01 -29.68 -6.48
C LEU A 85 -0.73 -30.45 -5.17
N GLY A 86 -1.69 -31.27 -4.74
CA GLY A 86 -1.60 -32.00 -3.47
C GLY A 86 -1.89 -31.18 -2.21
N LEU A 87 -2.26 -29.90 -2.35
CA LEU A 87 -2.55 -28.97 -1.24
C LEU A 87 -3.93 -28.32 -1.43
N ALA A 88 -4.99 -29.12 -1.26
CA ALA A 88 -6.36 -28.62 -1.33
C ALA A 88 -6.68 -27.64 -0.18
N ASP A 89 -6.21 -27.96 1.03
CA ASP A 89 -6.45 -27.17 2.24
C ASP A 89 -5.25 -26.31 2.64
N TRP A 90 -5.50 -25.37 3.55
CA TRP A 90 -4.47 -24.49 4.10
C TRP A 90 -3.38 -25.27 4.82
N ARG A 91 -2.14 -25.09 4.39
CA ARG A 91 -0.98 -25.70 5.03
C ARG A 91 0.20 -24.74 5.10
N ALA A 92 0.91 -24.75 6.22
CA ALA A 92 2.20 -24.08 6.34
C ALA A 92 3.25 -24.75 5.44
N LEU A 93 4.09 -23.92 4.81
CA LEU A 93 5.20 -24.39 3.98
C LEU A 93 6.43 -24.68 4.84
N THR A 94 7.16 -25.74 4.50
CA THR A 94 8.50 -26.00 5.06
C THR A 94 9.51 -24.97 4.53
N PRO A 95 10.68 -24.80 5.17
CA PRO A 95 11.74 -23.92 4.67
C PRO A 95 12.15 -24.24 3.22
N ASP A 96 12.26 -25.52 2.87
CA ASP A 96 12.65 -25.96 1.51
C ASP A 96 11.58 -25.63 0.47
N GLU A 97 10.30 -25.78 0.83
CA GLU A 97 9.18 -25.40 -0.04
C GLU A 97 9.12 -23.88 -0.24
N LYS A 98 9.40 -23.09 0.81
CA LYS A 98 9.53 -21.64 0.68
C LYS A 98 10.68 -21.25 -0.25
N ALA A 99 11.83 -21.93 -0.13
CA ALA A 99 13.00 -21.66 -0.95
C ALA A 99 12.79 -21.99 -2.44
N THR A 100 12.04 -23.05 -2.74
CA THR A 100 11.76 -23.50 -4.11
C THR A 100 10.52 -22.88 -4.75
N MET A 101 9.71 -22.15 -3.97
CA MET A 101 8.55 -21.41 -4.46
C MET A 101 8.94 -20.41 -5.55
N ARG A 102 8.19 -20.42 -6.67
CA ARG A 102 8.44 -19.53 -7.82
C ARG A 102 8.43 -18.05 -7.38
N PRO A 103 9.45 -17.25 -7.70
CA PRO A 103 9.52 -15.82 -7.35
C PRO A 103 8.28 -15.03 -7.77
N GLY A 104 7.78 -15.29 -8.99
CA GLY A 104 6.56 -14.66 -9.49
C GLY A 104 5.34 -14.86 -8.59
N HIS A 105 5.16 -16.05 -7.98
CA HIS A 105 4.05 -16.28 -7.05
C HIS A 105 4.22 -15.46 -5.76
N LYS A 106 5.44 -15.39 -5.22
CA LYS A 106 5.74 -14.60 -4.02
C LYS A 106 5.44 -13.13 -4.26
N ARG A 107 5.93 -12.59 -5.38
CA ARG A 107 5.70 -11.21 -5.81
C ARG A 107 4.21 -10.93 -6.00
N THR A 108 3.50 -11.77 -6.76
CA THR A 108 2.07 -11.59 -7.01
C THR A 108 1.25 -11.62 -5.71
N ALA A 109 1.60 -12.48 -4.75
CA ALA A 109 0.93 -12.50 -3.45
C ALA A 109 1.11 -11.17 -2.68
N ILE A 110 2.31 -10.59 -2.66
CA ILE A 110 2.54 -9.28 -2.02
C ILE A 110 1.78 -8.16 -2.74
N VAL A 111 1.78 -8.17 -4.08
CA VAL A 111 1.03 -7.18 -4.88
C VAL A 111 -0.48 -7.31 -4.62
N ALA A 112 -1.00 -8.54 -4.61
CA ALA A 112 -2.42 -8.81 -4.36
C ALA A 112 -2.86 -8.42 -2.93
N MET A 113 -1.95 -8.43 -1.96
CA MET A 113 -2.23 -7.99 -0.58
C MET A 113 -2.65 -6.52 -0.51
N TYR A 114 -2.15 -5.73 -1.45
CA TYR A 114 -2.44 -4.30 -1.59
C TYR A 114 -3.22 -3.99 -2.86
N ALA A 115 -3.97 -4.96 -3.38
CA ALA A 115 -4.90 -4.72 -4.47
C ALA A 115 -6.03 -3.80 -3.98
N GLY A 116 -6.06 -2.60 -4.54
CA GLY A 116 -7.00 -1.56 -4.16
C GLY A 116 -6.60 -0.21 -4.75
N SER A 117 -7.47 0.77 -4.55
CA SER A 117 -7.26 2.15 -4.99
C SER A 117 -7.79 3.13 -3.96
N ALA A 118 -7.49 4.41 -4.14
CA ALA A 118 -8.07 5.46 -3.32
C ALA A 118 -8.39 6.69 -4.17
N GLN A 119 -9.50 7.34 -3.87
CA GLN A 119 -10.00 8.52 -4.58
C GLN A 119 -10.59 9.54 -3.61
N VAL A 120 -10.53 10.82 -3.97
CA VAL A 120 -11.22 11.88 -3.21
C VAL A 120 -12.72 11.81 -3.50
N LEU A 121 -13.55 11.95 -2.47
CA LEU A 121 -14.99 12.14 -2.66
C LEU A 121 -15.30 13.64 -2.76
N GLY A 122 -16.08 14.02 -3.78
CA GLY A 122 -16.63 15.37 -3.93
C GLY A 122 -15.80 16.36 -4.76
N GLY A 123 -14.88 15.90 -5.62
CA GLY A 123 -13.99 16.77 -6.40
C GLY A 123 -14.65 17.69 -7.43
N ASP A 124 -15.83 17.33 -7.97
CA ASP A 124 -16.41 18.06 -9.11
C ASP A 124 -17.56 19.02 -8.73
N ASP A 125 -18.24 18.79 -7.60
CA ASP A 125 -19.45 19.54 -7.19
C ASP A 125 -19.38 20.10 -5.75
N ALA A 126 -18.27 19.93 -5.04
CA ALA A 126 -18.12 20.54 -3.72
C ALA A 126 -17.84 22.04 -3.86
N GLU A 127 -18.74 22.86 -3.33
CA GLU A 127 -18.48 24.29 -3.14
C GLU A 127 -17.14 24.45 -2.41
N ILE A 128 -16.13 25.00 -3.09
CA ILE A 128 -14.83 25.31 -2.50
C ILE A 128 -15.06 26.43 -1.48
N SER A 129 -15.33 26.02 -0.24
CA SER A 129 -15.24 26.90 0.92
C SER A 129 -13.79 27.39 1.01
N LEU A 130 -13.59 28.67 1.36
CA LEU A 130 -12.28 29.22 1.73
C LEU A 130 -11.60 28.43 2.87
N ALA A 131 -12.34 27.54 3.53
CA ALA A 131 -11.91 26.59 4.55
C ALA A 131 -12.47 25.20 4.22
N MET A 132 -11.89 24.47 3.26
CA MET A 132 -12.10 23.02 3.20
C MET A 132 -11.32 22.38 4.38
N ASP A 133 -11.90 22.46 5.58
CA ASP A 133 -11.23 21.97 6.79
C ASP A 133 -10.99 20.45 6.76
N THR A 134 -11.74 19.71 5.93
CA THR A 134 -11.68 18.25 5.84
C THR A 134 -11.81 17.71 4.42
N TRP A 135 -11.08 16.62 4.16
CA TRP A 135 -11.02 15.86 2.92
C TRP A 135 -11.44 14.42 3.19
N THR A 136 -12.36 13.90 2.39
CA THR A 136 -12.76 12.49 2.47
C THR A 136 -12.12 11.70 1.34
N ILE A 137 -11.28 10.73 1.71
CA ILE A 137 -10.59 9.83 0.79
C ILE A 137 -11.22 8.44 0.91
N ARG A 138 -11.86 7.99 -0.17
CA ARG A 138 -12.43 6.65 -0.27
C ARG A 138 -11.38 5.66 -0.74
N GLN A 139 -11.06 4.71 0.13
CA GLN A 139 -10.27 3.52 -0.19
C GLN A 139 -11.18 2.40 -0.68
N LEU A 140 -10.83 1.82 -1.82
CA LEU A 140 -11.42 0.60 -2.35
C LEU A 140 -10.44 -0.54 -2.14
N VAL A 141 -10.87 -1.60 -1.45
CA VAL A 141 -10.05 -2.80 -1.22
C VAL A 141 -10.56 -3.93 -2.10
N GLY A 142 -9.66 -4.54 -2.87
CA GLY A 142 -9.98 -5.61 -3.81
C GLY A 142 -9.33 -5.41 -5.18
N THR A 143 -9.35 -6.45 -5.99
CA THR A 143 -8.80 -6.44 -7.35
C THR A 143 -9.75 -5.85 -8.38
N ASP A 144 -11.06 -5.81 -8.08
CA ASP A 144 -12.09 -5.24 -8.94
C ASP A 144 -12.53 -3.89 -8.37
N ALA A 145 -12.29 -2.82 -9.13
CA ALA A 145 -12.66 -1.46 -8.74
C ALA A 145 -14.16 -1.19 -8.85
N GLU A 146 -14.87 -1.92 -9.73
CA GLU A 146 -16.32 -1.80 -9.90
C GLU A 146 -17.06 -2.58 -8.79
N ASN A 147 -16.47 -3.68 -8.32
CA ASN A 147 -17.00 -4.50 -7.24
C ASN A 147 -15.95 -4.68 -6.12
N PRO A 148 -15.64 -3.60 -5.36
CA PRO A 148 -14.68 -3.69 -4.27
C PRO A 148 -15.20 -4.63 -3.17
N LEU A 149 -14.28 -5.36 -2.54
CA LEU A 149 -14.60 -6.23 -1.41
C LEU A 149 -14.99 -5.41 -0.17
N TYR A 150 -14.33 -4.27 0.00
CA TYR A 150 -14.56 -3.32 1.07
C TYR A 150 -14.38 -1.90 0.57
N THR A 151 -15.15 -1.00 1.14
CA THR A 151 -15.04 0.44 0.93
C THR A 151 -14.84 1.10 2.28
N ILE A 152 -13.79 1.89 2.41
CA ILE A 152 -13.42 2.57 3.65
C ILE A 152 -13.27 4.06 3.33
N ASP A 153 -13.95 4.91 4.07
CA ASP A 153 -13.83 6.35 3.92
C ASP A 153 -12.95 6.90 5.05
N HIS A 154 -11.86 7.55 4.69
CA HIS A 154 -10.96 8.23 5.61
C HIS A 154 -11.22 9.72 5.54
N VAL A 155 -11.57 10.33 6.68
CA VAL A 155 -11.75 11.78 6.78
C VAL A 155 -10.50 12.37 7.39
N LEU A 156 -9.82 13.24 6.64
CA LEU A 156 -8.57 13.88 7.04
C LEU A 156 -8.80 15.38 7.10
N ARG A 157 -8.22 16.08 8.07
CA ARG A 157 -8.15 17.54 7.98
C ARG A 157 -7.17 17.97 6.89
N GLU A 158 -7.33 19.18 6.38
CA GLU A 158 -6.32 19.76 5.50
C GLU A 158 -4.97 19.91 6.24
N PRO A 159 -3.83 19.49 5.62
CA PRO A 159 -2.52 19.72 6.19
C PRO A 159 -2.15 21.20 6.14
N SER A 160 -1.59 21.73 7.24
CA SER A 160 -1.02 23.08 7.23
C SER A 160 0.17 23.21 6.28
N GLU A 161 0.50 24.43 5.86
CA GLU A 161 1.68 24.69 5.03
C GLU A 161 2.98 24.15 5.65
N ALA A 162 3.12 24.28 6.97
CA ALA A 162 4.28 23.79 7.71
C ALA A 162 4.39 22.25 7.65
N GLU A 163 3.26 21.54 7.78
CA GLU A 163 3.19 20.09 7.65
C GLU A 163 3.48 19.63 6.22
N ARG A 164 2.92 20.32 5.21
CA ARG A 164 3.22 20.05 3.79
C ARG A 164 4.70 20.26 3.48
N ALA A 165 5.29 21.37 3.93
CA ALA A 165 6.70 21.66 3.72
C ALA A 165 7.61 20.65 4.44
N LYS A 166 7.26 20.22 5.65
CA LYS A 166 7.97 19.14 6.36
C LYS A 166 7.87 17.83 5.58
N PHE A 167 6.67 17.44 5.17
CA PHE A 167 6.41 16.20 4.44
C PHE A 167 7.18 16.16 3.11
N LYS A 168 7.13 17.23 2.29
CA LYS A 168 7.87 17.31 1.01
C LYS A 168 9.38 17.10 1.19
N ARG A 169 9.95 17.54 2.32
CA ARG A 169 11.38 17.36 2.63
C ARG A 169 11.73 15.95 3.10
N THR A 170 10.80 15.24 3.75
CA THR A 170 11.07 13.93 4.38
C THR A 170 10.57 12.75 3.57
N ALA A 171 9.51 12.92 2.78
CA ALA A 171 8.81 11.83 2.09
C ALA A 171 9.64 11.16 0.99
N SER A 172 10.60 11.89 0.40
CA SER A 172 11.48 11.37 -0.64
C SER A 172 12.93 11.72 -0.33
N LYS A 173 13.81 10.73 -0.50
CA LYS A 173 15.25 10.89 -0.41
C LYS A 173 15.87 10.55 -1.76
N VAL A 174 16.45 11.57 -2.39
CA VAL A 174 17.22 11.44 -3.62
C VAL A 174 18.70 11.28 -3.26
N SER A 175 19.35 10.27 -3.82
CA SER A 175 20.78 10.03 -3.62
C SER A 175 21.47 9.68 -4.94
N PHE A 176 22.69 10.18 -5.12
CA PHE A 176 23.48 9.94 -6.34
C PHE A 176 24.39 8.73 -6.14
N ILE A 177 24.34 7.78 -7.07
CA ILE A 177 25.20 6.59 -7.05
C ILE A 177 26.58 6.99 -7.60
N ARG A 178 27.57 7.06 -6.72
CA ARG A 178 28.96 7.37 -7.08
C ARG A 178 29.64 6.15 -7.70
N GLY A 179 30.46 6.35 -8.74
CA GLY A 179 31.25 5.29 -9.38
C GLY A 179 30.55 4.52 -10.50
N ALA A 180 29.32 4.88 -10.87
CA ALA A 180 28.66 4.34 -12.05
C ALA A 180 29.26 4.97 -13.34
N LYS A 181 29.31 4.20 -14.43
CA LYS A 181 29.80 4.65 -15.75
C LYS A 181 28.97 5.80 -16.33
N ARG A 182 27.72 5.96 -15.88
CA ARG A 182 26.80 7.05 -16.19
C ARG A 182 26.13 7.54 -14.89
N PRO A 183 25.72 8.81 -14.81
CA PRO A 183 24.95 9.32 -13.68
C PRO A 183 23.75 8.41 -13.39
N ARG A 184 23.64 7.97 -12.14
CA ARG A 184 22.48 7.20 -11.66
C ARG A 184 21.97 7.87 -10.39
N THR A 185 20.68 8.12 -10.37
CA THR A 185 20.00 8.72 -9.23
C THR A 185 19.08 7.68 -8.62
N ARG A 186 19.27 7.38 -7.33
CA ARG A 186 18.38 6.51 -6.56
C ARG A 186 17.37 7.36 -5.81
N ILE A 187 16.10 7.01 -5.97
CA ILE A 187 14.99 7.64 -5.26
C ILE A 187 14.44 6.62 -4.26
N GLY A 188 14.45 6.98 -2.98
CA GLY A 188 13.80 6.21 -1.92
C GLY A 188 12.61 6.99 -1.36
N ALA A 189 11.47 6.34 -1.19
CA ALA A 189 10.39 6.88 -0.38
C ALA A 189 10.69 6.62 1.11
N ASP A 190 10.23 7.49 1.99
CA ASP A 190 10.24 7.26 3.44
C ASP A 190 8.81 6.98 3.92
N LEU A 191 8.43 5.70 3.99
CA LEU A 191 7.10 5.28 4.49
C LEU A 191 6.74 5.91 5.83
N LYS A 192 7.71 6.14 6.72
CA LYS A 192 7.43 6.72 8.03
C LYS A 192 6.86 8.14 7.90
N ALA A 193 7.35 8.93 6.95
CA ALA A 193 6.83 10.28 6.72
C ALA A 193 5.34 10.25 6.31
N TYR A 194 4.92 9.25 5.52
CA TYR A 194 3.53 9.07 5.13
C TYR A 194 2.66 8.63 6.32
N VAL A 195 3.14 7.68 7.12
CA VAL A 195 2.42 7.23 8.32
C VAL A 195 2.24 8.37 9.32
N ASP A 196 3.32 9.11 9.60
CA ASP A 196 3.29 10.21 10.57
C ASP A 196 2.34 11.32 10.13
N LEU A 197 2.31 11.64 8.82
CA LEU A 197 1.37 12.63 8.30
C LEU A 197 -0.07 12.13 8.37
N TYR A 198 -0.34 10.90 7.94
CA TYR A 198 -1.67 10.30 8.04
C TYR A 198 -2.21 10.36 9.48
N ASP A 199 -1.40 9.90 10.44
CA ASP A 199 -1.79 9.84 11.86
C ASP A 199 -2.07 11.22 12.46
N ALA A 200 -1.41 12.27 11.94
CA ALA A 200 -1.61 13.66 12.34
C ALA A 200 -2.86 14.31 11.71
N LEU A 201 -3.28 13.86 10.53
CA LEU A 201 -4.36 14.46 9.75
C LEU A 201 -5.71 13.75 9.93
N ILE A 202 -5.71 12.45 10.16
CA ILE A 202 -6.95 11.67 10.25
C ILE A 202 -7.85 12.18 11.38
N THR A 203 -9.15 12.31 11.11
CA THR A 203 -10.17 12.76 12.07
C THR A 203 -11.27 11.73 12.26
N ASP A 204 -11.66 11.02 11.20
CA ASP A 204 -12.68 9.97 11.24
C ASP A 204 -12.38 8.83 10.24
N ILE A 205 -12.93 7.64 10.48
CA ILE A 205 -12.82 6.47 9.60
C ILE A 205 -14.16 5.73 9.58
N GLN A 206 -14.71 5.53 8.39
CA GLN A 206 -15.96 4.82 8.16
C GLN A 206 -15.74 3.57 7.31
N GLY A 207 -16.53 2.51 7.54
CA GLY A 207 -16.40 1.25 6.79
C GLY A 207 -15.28 0.31 7.26
N GLY A 208 -14.58 0.64 8.34
CA GLY A 208 -13.56 -0.22 8.96
C GLY A 208 -13.81 -0.49 10.44
N SER A 209 -13.26 -1.59 10.95
CA SER A 209 -13.43 -2.03 12.34
C SER A 209 -12.12 -2.51 12.98
N VAL A 210 -12.04 -2.39 14.30
CA VAL A 210 -11.02 -2.98 15.17
C VAL A 210 -11.71 -3.58 16.38
N ALA A 211 -11.41 -4.84 16.71
CA ALA A 211 -12.08 -5.60 17.76
C ALA A 211 -13.62 -5.55 17.63
N ASP A 212 -14.11 -5.69 16.40
CA ASP A 212 -15.53 -5.61 16.01
C ASP A 212 -16.24 -4.28 16.36
N LYS A 213 -15.47 -3.22 16.63
CA LYS A 213 -16.00 -1.87 16.89
C LYS A 213 -15.69 -0.95 15.72
N ALA A 214 -16.59 0.00 15.46
CA ALA A 214 -16.34 1.11 14.54
C ALA A 214 -15.38 2.13 15.17
N PHE A 215 -14.85 3.04 14.34
CA PHE A 215 -13.94 4.08 14.80
C PHE A 215 -14.61 4.97 15.86
N ALA A 216 -13.88 5.21 16.95
CA ALA A 216 -14.24 6.17 17.97
C ALA A 216 -12.99 6.94 18.39
N SER A 217 -13.13 8.22 18.71
CA SER A 217 -12.00 9.06 19.12
C SER A 217 -11.24 8.51 20.34
N SER A 218 -11.92 7.81 21.24
CA SER A 218 -11.32 7.13 22.40
C SER A 218 -10.38 5.99 22.00
N ASP A 219 -10.64 5.32 20.89
CA ASP A 219 -9.90 4.15 20.41
C ASP A 219 -8.93 4.49 19.26
N ARG A 220 -8.75 5.79 18.97
CA ARG A 220 -7.92 6.31 17.88
C ARG A 220 -6.55 5.62 17.83
N VAL A 221 -5.85 5.50 18.96
CA VAL A 221 -4.51 4.89 19.00
C VAL A 221 -4.53 3.44 18.53
N GLN A 222 -5.54 2.66 18.92
CA GLN A 222 -5.67 1.25 18.52
C GLN A 222 -5.99 1.13 17.03
N PHE A 223 -6.90 1.98 16.52
CA PHE A 223 -7.21 2.05 15.10
C PHE A 223 -6.00 2.40 14.25
N LEU A 224 -5.28 3.46 14.61
CA LEU A 224 -4.10 3.89 13.86
C LEU A 224 -2.99 2.83 13.89
N ALA A 225 -2.84 2.08 14.98
CA ALA A 225 -1.89 0.98 15.05
C ALA A 225 -2.30 -0.23 14.17
N ALA A 226 -3.60 -0.43 13.95
CA ALA A 226 -4.13 -1.55 13.17
C ALA A 226 -4.09 -1.31 11.65
N ILE A 227 -4.17 -0.06 11.20
CA ILE A 227 -4.13 0.29 9.78
C ILE A 227 -2.73 0.04 9.21
N ASP A 228 -2.67 -0.74 8.12
CA ASP A 228 -1.42 -1.04 7.43
C ASP A 228 -0.72 0.25 6.94
N PRO A 229 0.59 0.43 7.20
CA PRO A 229 1.34 1.59 6.72
C PRO A 229 1.24 1.86 5.22
N THR A 230 1.12 0.81 4.41
CA THR A 230 0.96 0.93 2.95
C THR A 230 -0.36 1.60 2.58
N TRP A 231 -1.44 1.31 3.32
CA TRP A 231 -2.72 1.98 3.13
C TRP A 231 -2.65 3.44 3.56
N LYS A 232 -2.04 3.76 4.70
CA LYS A 232 -1.80 5.15 5.12
C LYS A 232 -1.06 5.96 4.06
N ARG A 233 -0.04 5.36 3.43
CA ARG A 233 0.68 5.95 2.30
C ARG A 233 -0.23 6.21 1.11
N LEU A 234 -1.03 5.24 0.70
CA LEU A 234 -1.98 5.40 -0.41
C LEU A 234 -2.92 6.60 -0.16
N ILE A 235 -3.50 6.70 1.05
CA ILE A 235 -4.41 7.79 1.40
C ILE A 235 -3.71 9.16 1.35
N VAL A 236 -2.51 9.26 1.93
CA VAL A 236 -1.74 10.51 1.92
C VAL A 236 -1.32 10.89 0.49
N GLN A 237 -0.94 9.92 -0.34
CA GLN A 237 -0.62 10.19 -1.75
C GLN A 237 -1.83 10.75 -2.49
N THR A 238 -3.01 10.14 -2.33
CA THR A 238 -4.25 10.63 -2.94
C THR A 238 -4.60 12.04 -2.47
N LEU A 239 -4.52 12.31 -1.15
CA LEU A 239 -4.76 13.64 -0.59
C LEU A 239 -3.80 14.70 -1.15
N MET A 240 -2.50 14.42 -1.14
CA MET A 240 -1.49 15.38 -1.59
C MET A 240 -1.60 15.67 -3.08
N ASN A 241 -1.91 14.65 -3.89
CA ASN A 241 -2.15 14.83 -5.33
C ASN A 241 -3.38 15.70 -5.59
N ALA A 242 -4.45 15.52 -4.81
CA ALA A 242 -5.66 16.32 -4.96
C ALA A 242 -5.45 17.79 -4.56
N ILE A 243 -4.73 18.04 -3.45
CA ILE A 243 -4.37 19.41 -3.04
C ILE A 243 -3.48 20.08 -4.09
N ASP A 244 -2.49 19.36 -4.63
CA ASP A 244 -1.61 19.92 -5.65
C ASP A 244 -2.36 20.18 -6.98
N ALA A 245 -3.38 19.38 -7.32
CA ALA A 245 -4.25 19.61 -8.48
C ALA A 245 -5.15 20.84 -8.29
N ALA A 246 -5.79 20.99 -7.12
CA ALA A 246 -6.64 22.13 -6.79
C ALA A 246 -5.89 23.49 -6.76
N LEU A 247 -4.56 23.47 -6.68
CA LEU A 247 -3.72 24.67 -6.77
C LEU A 247 -3.31 25.03 -8.21
N LEU A 248 -3.47 24.11 -9.15
CA LEU A 248 -3.09 24.29 -10.56
C LEU A 248 -4.27 24.76 -11.43
N ASP A 249 -5.50 24.45 -11.02
CA ASP A 249 -6.76 24.94 -11.62
C ASP A 249 -7.11 26.36 -11.13
#